data_AF-A0A9N9IQG1-F1
#
_entry.id   AF-A0A9N9IQG1-F1
#
_cell.length_a   1.000
_cell.length_b   1.000
_cell.length_c   1.000
_cell.angle_alpha   90.00
_cell.angle_beta   90.00
_cell.angle_gamma   90.00
#
_symmetry.space_group_name_H-M   'P 1'
#
loop_
_entity.id
_entity.type
_entity.pdbx_description
1 polymer ?
#
loop_
_entity_poly.entity_id
_entity_poly.type
_entity_poly.pdbx_seq_one_letter_code
_entity_poly.pdbx_strand_id
1 'polypeptide(L)'
;SGGDLDGDTFFVCFDKRILITENEEPMEFDSQGRRELNRDVEISDICEFYKDYMLNNRLGQIANLHSAFADFTSEGVKSNECIKLSKMHSNAVDFNKSGYPVLDILPTLKEFPDFMENRFKDSYRSEKVKNS
;
A
#
# COMPACT_ATOMS: atom_id res chain seq x y z
N SER A 1 -0.80 8.06 -5.01
CA SER A 1 -0.01 8.38 -3.81
C SER A 1 -0.32 9.80 -3.41
N GLY A 2 -0.79 10.03 -2.18
CA GLY A 2 -1.17 11.35 -1.67
C GLY A 2 0.06 12.17 -1.30
N GLY A 3 0.82 12.57 -2.32
CA GLY A 3 2.10 13.24 -2.12
C GLY A 3 1.97 14.67 -1.61
N ASP A 4 2.77 15.03 -0.60
CA ASP A 4 2.94 16.38 -0.10
C ASP A 4 4.25 17.02 -0.60
N LEU A 5 4.31 18.35 -0.59
CA LEU A 5 5.43 19.13 -1.13
C LEU A 5 6.62 19.20 -0.15
N ASP A 6 6.83 18.17 0.66
CA ASP A 6 7.94 18.10 1.62
C ASP A 6 9.20 17.43 1.02
N GLY A 7 9.10 16.82 -0.16
CA GLY A 7 10.24 16.23 -0.87
C GLY A 7 9.91 15.27 -2.04
N ASP A 8 8.66 15.19 -2.47
CA ASP A 8 8.24 14.18 -3.44
C ASP A 8 8.87 14.33 -4.83
N THR A 9 9.29 13.19 -5.37
CA THR A 9 9.81 13.09 -6.74
C THR A 9 8.68 12.71 -7.69
N PHE A 10 8.40 13.58 -8.66
CA PHE A 10 7.39 13.34 -9.68
C PHE A 10 8.02 12.70 -10.92
N PHE A 11 7.39 11.65 -11.43
CA PHE A 11 7.72 11.12 -12.75
C PHE A 11 7.03 11.96 -13.83
N VAL A 12 7.82 12.65 -14.66
CA VAL A 12 7.30 13.43 -15.80
C VAL A 12 7.79 12.77 -17.10
N CYS A 13 6.86 12.32 -17.94
CA CYS A 13 7.16 11.73 -19.24
C CYS A 13 6.55 12.56 -20.37
N PHE A 14 7.37 12.96 -21.34
CA PHE A 14 6.94 13.67 -22.55
C PHE A 14 6.95 12.79 -23.81
N ASP A 15 7.22 11.48 -23.65
CA ASP A 15 7.18 10.53 -24.76
C ASP A 15 5.74 10.33 -25.20
N LYS A 16 5.44 10.69 -26.44
CA LYS A 16 4.08 10.61 -26.99
C LYS A 16 3.53 9.18 -27.07
N ARG A 17 4.38 8.16 -26.97
CA ARG A 17 3.99 6.75 -26.93
C ARG A 17 3.48 6.31 -25.55
N ILE A 18 3.73 7.12 -24.52
CA ILE A 18 3.39 6.88 -23.11
C ILE A 18 2.47 8.01 -22.60
N LEU A 19 1.93 8.82 -23.52
CA LEU A 19 0.95 9.85 -23.17
C LEU A 19 -0.33 9.18 -22.69
N ILE A 20 -0.59 9.30 -21.40
CA ILE A 20 -1.88 8.98 -20.82
C ILE A 20 -2.87 10.04 -21.31
N THR A 21 -3.85 9.64 -22.12
CA THR A 21 -4.86 10.53 -22.70
C THR A 21 -6.07 10.75 -21.80
N GLU A 22 -6.23 9.92 -20.77
CA GLU A 22 -7.36 9.94 -19.84
C GLU A 22 -6.87 10.31 -18.43
N ASN A 23 -7.47 11.33 -17.84
CA ASN A 23 -7.26 11.63 -16.42
C ASN A 23 -8.17 10.75 -15.58
N GLU A 24 -7.60 10.16 -14.53
CA GLU A 24 -8.36 9.45 -13.51
C GLU A 24 -8.61 10.38 -12.33
N GLU A 25 -9.75 10.20 -11.66
CA GLU A 25 -10.08 10.97 -10.47
C GLU A 25 -9.08 10.68 -9.34
N PRO A 26 -8.63 11.71 -8.59
CA PRO A 26 -7.76 11.49 -7.46
C PRO A 26 -8.47 10.66 -6.40
N MET A 27 -7.75 9.70 -5.82
CA MET A 27 -8.26 8.95 -4.68
C MET A 27 -8.29 9.87 -3.46
N GLU A 28 -9.47 10.07 -2.88
CA GLU A 28 -9.62 10.79 -1.61
C GLU A 28 -9.09 9.93 -0.47
N PHE A 29 -8.10 10.48 0.25
CA PHE A 29 -7.54 9.89 1.46
C PHE A 29 -7.89 10.79 2.63
N ASP A 30 -8.87 10.39 3.45
CA ASP A 30 -9.09 11.04 4.74
C ASP A 30 -7.93 10.67 5.66
N SER A 31 -7.06 11.63 5.95
CA SER A 31 -5.99 11.43 6.92
C SER A 31 -6.60 11.19 8.30
N GLN A 32 -6.32 10.04 8.91
CA GLN A 32 -6.58 9.89 10.34
C GLN A 32 -5.70 10.89 11.07
N GLY A 33 -6.30 11.72 11.93
CA GLY A 33 -5.57 12.71 12.73
C GLY A 33 -4.43 12.05 13.52
N ARG A 34 -3.51 12.86 14.05
CA ARG A 34 -2.41 12.33 14.86
C ARG A 34 -2.90 11.92 16.24
N ARG A 35 -2.39 10.81 16.76
CA ARG A 35 -2.59 10.42 18.15
C ARG A 35 -1.91 11.45 19.05
N GLU A 36 -2.70 12.26 19.74
CA GLU A 36 -2.21 13.25 20.69
C GLU A 36 -2.29 12.73 22.14
N LEU A 37 -1.29 13.10 22.96
CA LEU A 37 -1.28 12.84 24.39
C LEU A 37 -1.62 14.14 25.12
N ASN A 38 -2.53 14.08 26.10
CA ASN A 38 -2.88 15.23 26.95
C ASN A 38 -1.81 15.53 28.04
N ARG A 39 -0.58 15.06 27.83
CA ARG A 39 0.57 15.20 28.73
C ARG A 39 1.86 15.18 27.92
N ASP A 40 2.96 15.57 28.56
CA ASP A 40 4.29 15.46 27.95
C ASP A 40 4.65 14.00 27.63
N VAL A 41 5.43 13.83 26.55
CA VAL A 41 5.89 12.53 26.06
C VAL A 41 6.97 11.99 27.00
N GLU A 42 6.81 10.75 27.43
CA GLU A 42 7.77 10.02 28.23
C GLU A 42 8.47 8.92 27.41
N ILE A 43 9.60 8.42 27.91
CA ILE A 43 10.33 7.31 27.27
C ILE A 43 9.46 6.05 27.17
N SER A 44 8.56 5.85 28.15
CA SER A 44 7.57 4.77 28.16
C SER A 44 6.67 4.77 26.92
N ASP A 45 6.22 5.95 26.47
CA ASP A 45 5.39 6.11 25.27
C ASP A 45 6.14 5.71 24.01
N ILE A 46 7.42 6.08 23.92
CA ILE A 46 8.29 5.71 22.80
C ILE A 46 8.46 4.19 22.74
N CYS A 47 8.72 3.56 23.88
CA CYS A 47 8.83 2.11 23.99
C CYS A 47 7.52 1.39 23.63
N GLU A 48 6.37 1.93 24.04
CA GLU A 48 5.06 1.38 23.70
C GLU A 48 4.76 1.51 22.21
N PHE A 49 5.00 2.69 21.64
CA PHE A 49 4.86 2.91 20.20
C PHE A 49 5.76 1.99 19.39
N TYR A 50 7.02 1.79 19.80
CA TYR A 50 7.93 0.89 19.10
C TYR A 50 7.43 -0.56 19.10
N LYS A 51 6.87 -1.02 20.24
CA LYS A 51 6.24 -2.36 20.31
C LYS A 51 5.04 -2.45 19.39
N ASP A 52 4.16 -1.47 19.42
CA ASP A 52 2.97 -1.42 18.55
C ASP A 52 3.37 -1.43 17.07
N TYR A 53 4.37 -0.61 16.71
CA TYR A 53 4.91 -0.55 15.36
C TYR A 53 5.48 -1.89 14.90
N MET A 54 6.26 -2.56 15.74
CA MET A 54 6.84 -3.87 15.42
C MET A 54 5.77 -4.95 15.19
N LEU A 55 4.65 -4.87 15.90
CA LEU A 55 3.55 -5.83 15.78
C LEU A 55 2.65 -5.54 14.59
N ASN A 56 2.44 -4.26 14.27
CA ASN A 56 1.38 -3.82 13.37
C ASN A 56 1.87 -3.17 12.07
N ASN A 57 3.18 -3.08 11.83
CA ASN A 57 3.69 -2.62 10.54
C ASN A 57 3.38 -3.66 9.43
N ARG A 58 2.34 -3.36 8.64
CA ARG A 58 1.83 -4.24 7.57
C ARG A 58 2.04 -3.67 6.17
N LEU A 59 2.82 -2.60 6.03
CA LEU A 59 3.01 -1.89 4.75
C LEU A 59 3.46 -2.84 3.62
N GLY A 60 4.52 -3.61 3.85
CA GLY A 60 5.02 -4.56 2.85
C GLY A 60 4.03 -5.69 2.53
N GLN A 61 3.24 -6.14 3.53
CA GLN A 61 2.21 -7.16 3.32
C GLN A 61 1.10 -6.65 2.40
N ILE A 62 0.63 -5.42 2.64
CA ILE A 62 -0.41 -4.76 1.85
C ILE A 62 0.09 -4.51 0.42
N ALA A 63 1.32 -4.00 0.26
CA ALA A 63 1.92 -3.75 -1.05
C ALA A 63 2.04 -5.03 -1.89
N ASN A 64 2.52 -6.13 -1.28
CA ASN A 64 2.63 -7.41 -1.97
C ASN A 64 1.26 -7.96 -2.38
N LEU A 65 0.25 -7.88 -1.50
CA LEU A 65 -1.12 -8.28 -1.85
C LEU A 65 -1.69 -7.42 -2.97
N HIS A 66 -1.46 -6.11 -2.96
CA HIS A 66 -1.93 -5.21 -4.02
C HIS A 66 -1.36 -5.63 -5.38
N SER A 67 -0.06 -5.89 -5.46
CA SER A 67 0.58 -6.39 -6.69
C SER A 67 0.00 -7.74 -7.13
N ALA A 68 -0.23 -8.66 -6.19
CA ALA A 68 -0.81 -9.98 -6.49
C ALA A 68 -2.25 -9.86 -7.02
N PHE A 69 -3.08 -9.01 -6.41
CA PHE A 69 -4.47 -8.77 -6.84
C PHE A 69 -4.54 -8.05 -8.19
N ALA A 70 -3.65 -7.10 -8.44
CA ALA A 70 -3.58 -6.39 -9.72
C ALA A 70 -3.19 -7.34 -10.87
N ASP A 71 -2.35 -8.33 -10.60
CA ASP A 71 -2.03 -9.37 -11.58
C ASP A 71 -3.17 -10.38 -11.73
N PHE A 72 -3.78 -10.81 -10.62
CA PHE A 72 -4.80 -11.87 -10.62
C PHE A 72 -6.13 -11.44 -11.25
N THR A 73 -6.56 -10.20 -11.02
CA THR A 73 -7.88 -9.73 -11.48
C THR A 73 -7.83 -9.25 -12.93
N SER A 74 -8.89 -9.49 -13.71
CA SER A 74 -9.00 -8.98 -15.08
C SER A 74 -9.06 -7.44 -15.12
N GLU A 75 -9.68 -6.83 -14.10
CA GLU A 75 -9.77 -5.38 -13.91
C GLU A 75 -8.45 -4.75 -13.41
N GLY A 76 -7.49 -5.57 -13.00
CA GLY A 76 -6.18 -5.15 -12.53
C GLY A 76 -6.25 -4.19 -11.33
N VAL A 77 -5.50 -3.10 -11.40
CA VAL A 77 -5.46 -2.08 -10.33
C VAL A 77 -6.80 -1.38 -10.08
N LYS A 78 -7.76 -1.49 -11.02
CA LYS A 78 -9.11 -0.93 -10.87
C LYS A 78 -10.07 -1.86 -10.13
N SER A 79 -9.65 -3.09 -9.80
CA SER A 79 -10.46 -4.01 -9.00
C SER A 79 -10.76 -3.44 -7.61
N ASN A 80 -11.93 -3.81 -7.07
CA ASN A 80 -12.35 -3.38 -5.73
C ASN A 80 -11.33 -3.75 -4.64
N GLU A 81 -10.67 -4.90 -4.78
CA GLU A 81 -9.62 -5.37 -3.88
C GLU A 81 -8.39 -4.47 -3.94
N CYS A 82 -7.94 -4.08 -5.14
CA CYS A 82 -6.82 -3.16 -5.30
C CYS A 82 -7.14 -1.77 -4.74
N ILE A 83 -8.35 -1.25 -4.97
CA ILE A 83 -8.78 0.03 -4.41
C ILE A 83 -8.76 0.00 -2.88
N LYS A 84 -9.28 -1.07 -2.26
CA LYS A 84 -9.23 -1.26 -0.80
C LYS A 84 -7.79 -1.35 -0.28
N LEU A 85 -6.96 -2.15 -0.94
CA LEU A 85 -5.55 -2.30 -0.57
C LEU A 85 -4.77 -0.99 -0.75
N SER A 86 -5.08 -0.18 -1.76
CA SER A 86 -4.49 1.15 -1.97
C SER A 86 -4.82 2.09 -0.82
N LYS A 87 -6.08 2.10 -0.35
CA LYS A 87 -6.48 2.87 0.84
C LYS A 87 -5.74 2.41 2.10
N MET A 88 -5.69 1.10 2.33
CA MET A 88 -4.93 0.52 3.45
C MET A 88 -3.44 0.84 3.35
N HIS A 89 -2.87 0.84 2.14
CA HIS A 89 -1.48 1.16 1.91
C HIS A 89 -1.18 2.61 2.29
N SER A 90 -2.04 3.55 1.91
CA SER A 90 -1.90 4.96 2.33
C SER A 90 -1.89 5.09 3.85
N ASN A 91 -2.86 4.49 4.53
CA ASN A 91 -2.93 4.50 6.00
C ASN A 91 -1.69 3.85 6.65
N ALA A 92 -1.17 2.77 6.07
CA ALA A 92 0.01 2.09 6.56
C ALA A 92 1.30 2.91 6.37
N VAL A 93 1.40 3.69 5.29
CA VAL A 93 2.50 4.66 5.09
C VAL A 93 2.45 5.73 6.17
N ASP A 94 1.25 6.22 6.50
CA ASP A 94 1.07 7.28 7.50
C ASP A 94 1.14 6.79 8.95
N PHE A 95 1.20 5.48 9.21
CA PHE A 95 1.18 4.93 10.57
C PHE A 95 2.27 5.53 11.47
N ASN A 96 3.48 5.75 10.95
CA ASN A 96 4.56 6.37 11.72
C ASN A 96 4.29 7.85 12.09
N LYS A 97 3.44 8.55 11.32
CA LYS A 97 3.04 9.95 11.55
C LYS A 97 1.76 10.04 12.38
N SER A 98 0.80 9.16 12.13
CA SER A 98 -0.54 9.18 12.74
C SER A 98 -0.59 8.45 14.08
N GLY A 99 0.21 7.40 14.25
CA GLY A 99 0.15 6.50 15.41
C GLY A 99 -0.99 5.49 15.35
N TYR A 100 -1.70 5.39 14.22
CA TYR A 100 -2.81 4.45 14.01
C TYR A 100 -2.42 3.31 13.06
N PRO A 101 -2.39 2.05 13.52
CA PRO A 101 -2.09 0.90 12.66
C PRO A 101 -3.28 0.50 11.78
N VAL A 102 -2.98 -0.15 10.66
CA VAL A 102 -4.01 -0.80 9.83
C VAL A 102 -4.39 -2.16 10.42
N LEU A 103 -5.57 -2.22 11.03
CA LEU A 103 -6.10 -3.43 11.68
C LEU A 103 -7.10 -4.20 10.81
N ASP A 104 -7.43 -3.67 9.63
CA ASP A 104 -8.36 -4.29 8.70
C ASP A 104 -7.94 -5.72 8.32
N ILE A 105 -8.94 -6.55 8.04
CA ILE A 105 -8.72 -7.90 7.54
C ILE A 105 -8.25 -7.78 6.09
N LEU A 106 -7.10 -8.37 5.80
CA LEU A 106 -6.56 -8.38 4.45
C LEU A 106 -7.27 -9.44 3.60
N PRO A 107 -7.57 -9.13 2.33
CA PRO A 107 -8.10 -10.12 1.41
C PRO A 107 -7.06 -11.22 1.16
N THR A 108 -7.53 -12.43 0.86
CA THR A 108 -6.68 -13.59 0.66
C THR A 108 -6.69 -14.06 -0.79
N LEU A 109 -5.51 -14.40 -1.30
CA LEU A 109 -5.34 -15.14 -2.54
C LEU A 109 -4.89 -16.57 -2.23
N LYS A 110 -5.43 -17.52 -2.99
CA LYS A 110 -5.03 -18.93 -2.95
C LYS A 110 -3.69 -19.13 -3.65
N GLU A 111 -3.58 -18.59 -4.85
CA GLU A 111 -2.40 -18.69 -5.72
C GLU A 111 -1.82 -17.30 -5.96
N PHE A 112 -0.49 -17.22 -6.08
CA PHE A 112 0.24 -15.97 -6.30
C PHE A 112 0.91 -15.97 -7.69
N PRO A 113 1.17 -14.80 -8.28
CA PRO A 113 1.95 -14.74 -9.51
C PRO A 113 3.36 -15.33 -9.31
N ASP A 114 3.85 -16.05 -10.31
CA ASP A 114 5.17 -16.70 -10.31
C ASP A 114 6.33 -15.72 -10.09
N PHE A 115 6.25 -14.50 -10.63
CA PHE A 115 7.27 -13.47 -10.43
C PHE A 115 7.44 -13.03 -8.96
N MET A 116 6.49 -13.36 -8.07
CA MET A 116 6.59 -13.06 -6.64
C MET A 116 7.36 -14.12 -5.84
N GLU A 117 7.74 -15.25 -6.47
CA GLU A 117 8.55 -16.32 -5.88
C GLU A 117 8.08 -16.78 -4.48
N ASN A 118 6.76 -16.84 -4.26
CA ASN A 118 6.21 -17.18 -2.95
C ASN A 118 6.42 -18.67 -2.64
N ARG A 119 7.36 -18.98 -1.75
CA ARG A 119 7.73 -20.37 -1.40
C ARG A 119 6.70 -21.12 -0.56
N PHE A 120 5.72 -20.41 0.00
CA PHE A 120 4.77 -20.98 0.96
C PHE A 120 3.37 -21.16 0.38
N LYS A 121 3.15 -20.73 -0.87
CA LYS A 121 1.86 -20.81 -1.55
C LYS A 121 2.05 -21.28 -2.98
N ASP A 122 0.98 -21.85 -3.51
CA ASP A 122 0.93 -22.21 -4.92
C ASP A 122 1.05 -20.96 -5.79
N SER A 123 1.62 -21.14 -6.98
CA SER A 123 1.87 -20.06 -7.93
C SER A 123 1.30 -20.36 -9.30
N TYR A 124 0.79 -19.33 -9.98
CA TYR A 124 0.40 -19.39 -11.39
C TYR A 124 1.34 -18.54 -12.23
N ARG A 125 1.48 -18.90 -13.52
CA ARG A 125 2.30 -18.14 -14.47
C ARG A 125 1.56 -16.86 -14.87
N SER A 126 2.12 -15.68 -14.57
CA SER A 126 1.54 -14.41 -15.02
C SER A 126 1.67 -14.27 -16.55
N GLU A 127 0.58 -13.87 -17.21
CA GLU A 127 0.60 -13.49 -18.63
C GLU A 127 0.85 -11.99 -18.83
N LYS A 128 0.73 -11.20 -17.76
CA LYS A 128 0.88 -9.74 -17.77
C LYS A 128 2.34 -9.33 -17.61
N VAL A 129 3.13 -10.13 -16.91
CA VAL A 129 4.58 -9.94 -16.79
C VAL A 129 5.27 -10.89 -17.76
N LYS A 130 5.79 -10.36 -18.87
CA LYS A 130 6.66 -11.12 -19.76
C LYS A 130 8.06 -11.15 -19.15
N ASN A 131 8.46 -12.31 -18.61
CA ASN A 131 9.88 -12.59 -18.40
C ASN A 131 10.54 -12.60 -19.79
N SER A 132 11.34 -11.56 -20.07
CA SER A 132 12.18 -11.42 -21.25
C SER A 132 13.39 -12.34 -21.19
#